data_AF-A0A8S2GQT5-F1
#
_entry.id   AF-A0A8S2GQT5-F1
#
_cell.length_a   1.000
_cell.length_b   1.000
_cell.length_c   1.000
_cell.angle_alpha   90.00
_cell.angle_beta   90.00
_cell.angle_gamma   90.00
#
_symmetry.space_group_name_H-M   'P 1'
#
loop_
_entity.id
_entity.type
_entity.pdbx_description
1 polymer ?
#
loop_
_entity_poly.entity_id
_entity_poly.type
_entity_poly.pdbx_seq_one_letter_code
_entity_poly.pdbx_strand_id
1 'polypeptide(L)'
;MGGLSVPYAMVKALVNELSIKVPVILHLDHGSYEGAKKAIEVGYESVMFDGSHLSFAENFEKSKELKKLTEAKNVTLEVEVGTIGGEEDGIIGNGDIANPAECKQMADLNVDYLAAGIGNVHGEYPAD
;
A
#
# COMPACT_ATOMS: atom_id res chain seq x y z
N MET A 1 -21.34 4.31 -1.01
CA MET A 1 -20.72 5.37 -1.85
C MET A 1 -19.78 4.66 -2.83
N GLY A 2 -19.72 5.09 -4.09
CA GLY A 2 -19.12 4.30 -5.18
C GLY A 2 -17.65 3.95 -4.92
N GLY A 3 -17.24 2.75 -5.34
CA GLY A 3 -15.91 2.18 -5.07
C GLY A 3 -14.76 2.94 -5.73
N LEU A 4 -13.60 2.29 -5.85
CA LEU A 4 -12.31 2.89 -6.26
C LEU A 4 -12.35 3.75 -7.55
N SER A 5 -13.30 3.54 -8.45
CA SER A 5 -13.46 4.37 -9.65
C SER A 5 -13.88 5.81 -9.37
N VAL A 6 -14.60 6.07 -8.27
CA VAL A 6 -15.07 7.40 -7.91
C VAL A 6 -13.92 8.36 -7.54
N PRO A 7 -13.05 8.04 -6.57
CA PRO A 7 -11.90 8.90 -6.26
C PRO A 7 -10.97 9.04 -7.46
N TYR A 8 -10.75 7.99 -8.25
CA TYR A 8 -9.97 8.08 -9.49
C TYR A 8 -10.53 9.12 -10.46
N ALA A 9 -11.82 9.02 -10.81
CA ALA A 9 -12.47 9.98 -11.72
C ALA A 9 -12.43 11.41 -11.16
N MET A 10 -12.65 11.58 -9.86
CA MET A 10 -12.62 12.87 -9.19
C MET A 10 -11.23 13.52 -9.26
N VAL A 11 -10.18 12.77 -8.93
CA VAL A 11 -8.80 13.30 -8.94
C VAL A 11 -8.37 13.66 -10.37
N LYS A 12 -8.67 12.81 -11.36
CA LYS A 12 -8.34 13.12 -12.78
C LYS A 12 -9.05 14.40 -13.26
N ALA A 13 -10.33 14.57 -12.89
CA ALA A 13 -11.06 15.79 -13.22
C ALA A 13 -10.44 17.03 -12.55
N LEU A 14 -10.14 16.95 -11.24
CA LEU A 14 -9.53 18.07 -10.52
C LEU A 14 -8.15 18.47 -11.06
N VAL A 15 -7.30 17.48 -11.39
CA VAL A 15 -5.98 17.73 -11.99
C VAL A 15 -6.12 18.51 -13.30
N ASN A 16 -7.11 18.15 -14.13
CA ASN A 16 -7.38 18.83 -15.39
C ASN A 16 -7.96 20.23 -15.20
N GLU A 17 -9.07 20.34 -14.46
CA GLU A 17 -9.83 21.59 -14.31
C GLU A 17 -9.03 22.67 -13.57
N LEU A 18 -8.21 22.28 -12.59
CA LEU A 18 -7.34 23.20 -11.87
C LEU A 18 -5.99 23.43 -12.56
N SER A 19 -5.76 22.80 -13.72
CA SER A 19 -4.50 22.90 -14.47
C SER A 19 -3.27 22.58 -13.61
N ILE A 20 -3.36 21.57 -12.74
CA ILE A 20 -2.27 21.17 -11.84
C ILE A 20 -1.04 20.78 -12.69
N LYS A 21 0.11 21.40 -12.40
CA LYS A 21 1.36 21.21 -13.17
C LYS A 21 2.39 20.31 -12.49
N VAL A 22 2.25 20.10 -11.19
CA VAL A 22 3.10 19.15 -10.46
C VAL A 22 2.66 17.72 -10.76
N PRO A 23 3.56 16.73 -10.73
CA PRO A 23 3.19 15.33 -10.85
C PRO A 23 2.20 14.93 -9.75
N VAL A 24 1.14 14.22 -10.13
CA VAL A 24 0.13 13.67 -9.21
C VAL A 24 -0.05 12.20 -9.55
N ILE A 25 0.00 11.35 -8.53
CA ILE A 25 -0.36 9.94 -8.61
C ILE A 25 -1.54 9.69 -7.68
N LEU A 26 -2.33 8.66 -7.98
CA LEU A 26 -3.27 8.11 -7.02
C LEU A 26 -2.72 6.81 -6.43
N HIS A 27 -2.58 6.78 -5.11
CA HIS A 27 -2.10 5.64 -4.34
C HIS A 27 -3.28 4.99 -3.61
N LEU A 28 -3.43 3.67 -3.73
CA LEU A 28 -4.31 2.90 -2.85
C LEU A 28 -3.56 2.59 -1.57
N ASP A 29 -4.01 3.14 -0.46
CA ASP A 29 -3.45 2.88 0.86
C ASP A 29 -4.07 1.62 1.49
N HIS A 30 -3.31 0.91 2.33
CA HIS A 30 -3.71 -0.31 3.06
C HIS A 30 -4.58 -1.31 2.26
N GLY A 31 -4.20 -1.55 1.01
CA GLY A 31 -4.98 -2.38 0.10
C GLY A 31 -4.96 -3.86 0.47
N SER A 32 -6.13 -4.51 0.49
CA SER A 32 -6.19 -5.98 0.41
C SER A 32 -5.66 -6.48 -0.94
N TYR A 33 -5.29 -7.76 -1.04
CA TYR A 33 -4.78 -8.34 -2.29
C TYR A 33 -5.74 -8.13 -3.49
N GLU A 34 -7.04 -8.33 -3.29
CA GLU A 34 -8.04 -8.08 -4.33
C GLU A 34 -8.34 -6.58 -4.51
N GLY A 35 -8.23 -5.79 -3.45
CA GLY A 35 -8.31 -4.33 -3.50
C GLY A 35 -7.23 -3.71 -4.39
N ALA A 36 -5.96 -4.14 -4.21
CA ALA A 36 -4.83 -3.73 -5.02
C ALA A 36 -5.04 -4.08 -6.50
N LYS A 37 -5.45 -5.33 -6.80
CA LYS A 37 -5.82 -5.72 -8.17
C LYS A 37 -6.91 -4.84 -8.77
N LYS A 38 -7.93 -4.49 -7.97
CA LYS A 38 -9.03 -3.65 -8.43
C LYS A 38 -8.59 -2.21 -8.68
N ALA A 39 -7.74 -1.63 -7.83
CA ALA A 39 -7.16 -0.30 -8.05
C ALA A 39 -6.30 -0.26 -9.32
N ILE A 40 -5.48 -1.29 -9.54
CA ILE A 40 -4.69 -1.48 -10.78
C ILE A 40 -5.61 -1.59 -12.01
N GLU A 41 -6.76 -2.25 -11.89
CA GLU A 41 -7.75 -2.35 -12.99
C GLU A 41 -8.42 -1.00 -13.27
N VAL A 42 -8.73 -0.22 -12.23
CA VAL A 42 -9.32 1.13 -12.35
C VAL A 42 -8.35 2.12 -13.00
N GLY A 43 -7.05 1.95 -12.77
CA GLY A 43 -6.00 2.79 -13.37
C GLY A 43 -5.19 3.60 -12.36
N TYR A 44 -5.18 3.22 -11.09
CA TYR A 44 -4.30 3.83 -10.09
C TYR A 44 -2.84 3.67 -10.50
N GLU A 45 -2.04 4.73 -10.34
CA GLU A 45 -0.62 4.73 -10.67
C GLU A 45 0.26 4.10 -9.57
N SER A 46 -0.26 3.95 -8.35
CA SER A 46 0.41 3.26 -7.24
C SER A 46 -0.58 2.49 -6.37
N VAL A 47 -0.12 1.38 -5.79
CA VAL A 47 -0.90 0.62 -4.80
C VAL A 47 -0.02 0.12 -3.67
N MET A 48 -0.55 0.10 -2.46
CA MET A 48 -0.05 -0.68 -1.34
C MET A 48 -0.84 -1.99 -1.23
N PHE A 49 -0.13 -3.09 -1.01
CA PHE A 49 -0.70 -4.31 -0.47
C PHE A 49 -0.27 -4.47 0.99
N ASP A 50 -1.22 -4.29 1.89
CA ASP A 50 -1.01 -4.54 3.30
C ASP A 50 -1.34 -6.01 3.63
N GLY A 51 -0.30 -6.82 3.62
CA GLY A 51 -0.32 -8.22 4.05
C GLY A 51 0.25 -8.43 5.45
N SER A 52 0.45 -7.38 6.25
CA SER A 52 1.12 -7.42 7.56
C SER A 52 0.46 -8.38 8.56
N HIS A 53 -0.87 -8.52 8.47
CA HIS A 53 -1.69 -9.43 9.29
C HIS A 53 -1.62 -10.90 8.86
N LEU A 54 -1.03 -11.21 7.70
CA LEU A 54 -0.85 -12.56 7.19
C LEU A 54 0.44 -13.17 7.71
N SER A 55 0.59 -14.49 7.57
CA SER A 55 1.92 -15.09 7.73
C SER A 55 2.89 -14.50 6.71
N PHE A 56 4.15 -14.32 7.08
CA PHE A 56 5.17 -13.78 6.17
C PHE A 56 5.23 -14.54 4.83
N ALA A 57 5.12 -15.88 4.87
CA ALA A 57 5.14 -16.70 3.66
C ALA A 57 3.97 -16.38 2.71
N GLU A 58 2.77 -16.13 3.25
CA GLU A 58 1.61 -15.75 2.46
C GLU A 58 1.71 -14.31 1.94
N ASN A 59 2.15 -13.37 2.79
CA ASN A 59 2.42 -11.98 2.39
C ASN A 59 3.43 -11.95 1.23
N PHE A 60 4.54 -12.66 1.37
CA PHE A 60 5.61 -12.72 0.36
C PHE A 60 5.10 -13.27 -1.00
N GLU A 61 4.40 -14.39 -1.02
CA GLU A 61 3.91 -14.96 -2.29
C GLU A 61 2.86 -14.06 -2.97
N LYS A 62 1.95 -13.45 -2.19
CA LYS A 62 0.99 -12.48 -2.75
C LYS A 62 1.68 -11.22 -3.28
N SER A 63 2.66 -10.69 -2.55
CA SER A 63 3.47 -9.54 -2.94
C SER A 63 4.23 -9.81 -4.24
N LYS A 64 4.81 -11.01 -4.38
CA LYS A 64 5.50 -11.46 -5.60
C LYS A 64 4.58 -11.56 -6.81
N GLU A 65 3.35 -12.01 -6.63
CA GLU A 65 2.34 -12.03 -7.70
C GLU A 65 1.91 -10.60 -8.09
N LEU A 66 1.65 -9.74 -7.11
CA LEU A 66 1.31 -8.34 -7.35
C LEU A 66 2.45 -7.58 -8.02
N LYS A 67 3.70 -7.89 -7.68
CA LYS A 67 4.87 -7.27 -8.31
C LYS A 67 4.91 -7.53 -9.81
N LYS A 68 4.65 -8.78 -10.24
CA LYS A 68 4.55 -9.12 -11.67
C LYS A 68 3.41 -8.36 -12.36
N LEU A 69 2.28 -8.22 -11.69
CA LEU A 69 1.11 -7.52 -12.23
C LEU A 69 1.36 -6.02 -12.38
N THR A 70 1.99 -5.40 -11.39
CA THR A 70 2.30 -3.97 -11.35
C THR A 70 3.37 -3.59 -12.36
N GLU A 71 4.43 -4.40 -12.51
CA GLU A 71 5.43 -4.25 -13.58
C GLU A 71 4.81 -4.28 -14.98
N ALA A 72 3.90 -5.22 -15.25
CA ALA A 72 3.24 -5.35 -16.54
C ALA A 72 2.35 -4.14 -16.89
N LYS A 73 1.97 -3.33 -15.90
CA LYS A 73 1.06 -2.19 -16.04
C LYS A 73 1.70 -0.85 -15.72
N ASN A 74 3.01 -0.82 -15.44
CA ASN A 74 3.74 0.39 -15.03
C ASN A 74 3.08 1.10 -13.82
N VAL A 75 2.74 0.31 -12.80
CA VAL A 75 2.22 0.75 -11.51
C VAL A 75 3.28 0.49 -10.45
N THR A 76 3.42 1.35 -9.45
CA THR A 76 4.33 1.10 -8.32
C THR A 76 3.64 0.28 -7.23
N LEU A 77 4.40 -0.61 -6.59
CA LEU A 77 3.94 -1.46 -5.49
C LEU A 77 4.65 -1.12 -4.19
N GLU A 78 3.85 -0.82 -3.17
CA GLU A 78 4.24 -0.78 -1.76
C GLU A 78 3.76 -2.03 -1.03
N VAL A 79 4.56 -2.52 -0.08
CA VAL A 79 4.21 -3.68 0.77
C VAL A 79 4.68 -3.44 2.19
N GLU A 80 4.04 -4.09 3.16
CA GLU A 80 4.35 -3.95 4.58
C GLU A 80 4.98 -5.21 5.19
N VAL A 81 5.97 -5.02 6.08
CA VAL A 81 6.54 -6.03 6.98
C VAL A 81 6.57 -5.48 8.40
N GLY A 82 6.23 -6.31 9.39
CA GLY A 82 5.84 -5.82 10.72
C GLY A 82 4.42 -5.27 10.69
N THR A 83 3.97 -4.64 11.78
CA THR A 83 2.69 -3.93 11.82
C THR A 83 2.90 -2.51 12.30
N ILE A 84 2.34 -1.52 11.62
CA ILE A 84 2.25 -0.16 12.15
C ILE A 84 1.26 -0.15 13.33
N GLY A 85 1.62 0.47 14.45
CA GLY A 85 0.78 0.50 15.64
C GLY A 85 -0.42 1.44 15.50
N GLY A 86 -1.39 1.36 16.40
CA GLY A 86 -2.50 2.32 16.45
C GLY A 86 -3.75 1.87 15.70
N GLU A 87 -4.70 2.78 15.53
CA GLU A 87 -5.96 2.50 14.84
C GLU A 87 -6.00 3.24 13.50
N GLU A 88 -6.21 2.49 12.42
CA GLU A 88 -6.46 3.03 11.10
C GLU A 88 -7.58 2.25 10.42
N ASP A 89 -8.54 2.95 9.82
CA ASP A 89 -9.72 2.35 9.17
C ASP A 89 -10.48 1.33 10.06
N GLY A 90 -10.38 1.48 11.39
CA GLY A 90 -10.98 0.58 12.38
C GLY A 90 -10.20 -0.71 12.66
N ILE A 91 -8.97 -0.82 12.13
CA ILE A 91 -8.04 -1.92 12.37
C ILE A 91 -7.01 -1.47 13.40
N ILE A 92 -6.83 -2.26 14.46
CA ILE A 92 -5.84 -2.00 15.51
C ILE A 92 -4.58 -2.81 15.21
N GLY A 93 -3.49 -2.10 14.88
CA GLY A 93 -2.16 -2.67 14.74
C GLY A 93 -1.42 -2.71 16.08
N ASN A 94 -0.70 -3.80 16.35
CA ASN A 94 0.02 -3.99 17.61
C ASN A 94 1.38 -3.27 17.66
N GLY A 95 1.86 -2.74 16.52
CA GLY A 95 3.15 -2.07 16.45
C GLY A 95 4.33 -3.05 16.42
N ASP A 96 4.17 -4.19 15.74
CA ASP A 96 5.19 -5.23 15.67
C ASP A 96 6.41 -4.72 14.88
N ILE A 97 7.58 -4.82 15.51
CA ILE A 97 8.84 -4.46 14.87
C ILE A 97 9.13 -5.44 13.73
N ALA A 98 9.30 -4.88 12.53
CA ALA A 98 9.61 -5.62 11.33
C ALA A 98 10.91 -6.42 11.49
N ASN A 99 10.89 -7.70 11.12
CA ASN A 99 12.08 -8.53 11.10
C ASN A 99 13.00 -8.10 9.92
N PRO A 100 14.24 -7.64 10.17
CA PRO A 100 15.12 -7.15 9.10
C PRO A 100 15.42 -8.19 8.01
N ALA A 101 15.41 -9.49 8.35
CA ALA A 101 15.61 -10.55 7.37
C ALA A 101 14.41 -10.67 6.41
N GLU A 102 13.19 -10.55 6.93
CA GLU A 102 11.95 -10.54 6.16
C GLU A 102 11.85 -9.28 5.29
N CYS A 103 12.21 -8.11 5.83
CA CYS A 103 12.32 -6.87 5.05
C CYS A 103 13.28 -7.05 3.87
N LYS A 104 14.44 -7.68 4.09
CA LYS A 104 15.40 -7.94 3.02
C LYS A 104 14.81 -8.86 1.95
N GLN A 105 14.15 -9.94 2.36
CA GLN A 105 13.50 -10.86 1.41
C GLN A 105 12.43 -10.14 0.59
N MET A 106 11.60 -9.31 1.24
CA MET A 106 10.56 -8.54 0.55
C MET A 106 11.17 -7.52 -0.43
N ALA A 107 12.24 -6.82 -0.03
CA ALA A 107 12.98 -5.90 -0.90
C ALA A 107 13.64 -6.62 -2.10
N ASP A 108 14.10 -7.87 -1.92
CA ASP A 108 14.68 -8.68 -3.00
C ASP A 108 13.63 -9.06 -4.08
N LEU A 109 12.32 -8.90 -3.82
CA LEU A 109 11.28 -8.97 -4.85
C LEU A 109 11.29 -7.75 -5.79
N ASN A 110 12.11 -6.73 -5.50
CA ASN A 110 12.18 -5.47 -6.24
C ASN A 110 10.86 -4.67 -6.19
N VAL A 111 10.19 -4.69 -5.03
CA VAL A 111 9.09 -3.76 -4.73
C VAL A 111 9.60 -2.31 -4.76
N ASP A 112 8.71 -1.38 -5.08
CA ASP A 112 9.08 0.03 -5.25
C ASP A 112 9.24 0.72 -3.89
N TYR A 113 8.40 0.32 -2.93
CA TYR A 113 8.41 0.82 -1.56
C TYR A 113 8.22 -0.32 -0.55
N LEU A 114 8.81 -0.18 0.63
CA LEU A 114 8.66 -1.11 1.75
C LEU A 114 8.31 -0.32 3.00
N ALA A 115 7.09 -0.50 3.50
CA ALA A 115 6.67 -0.06 4.82
C ALA A 115 7.21 -1.07 5.85
N ALA A 116 7.93 -0.57 6.84
CA ALA A 116 8.47 -1.38 7.93
C ALA A 116 7.95 -0.87 9.26
N GLY A 117 7.33 -1.75 10.04
CA GLY A 117 7.00 -1.47 11.44
C GLY A 117 8.27 -1.20 12.25
N ILE A 118 8.44 0.03 12.72
CA ILE A 118 9.61 0.45 13.50
C ILE A 118 9.21 1.11 14.84
N GLY A 119 7.99 0.84 15.30
CA GLY A 119 7.38 1.54 16.44
C GLY A 119 6.63 2.81 16.04
N ASN A 120 6.39 3.02 14.74
CA ASN A 120 5.50 4.05 14.23
C ASN A 120 4.04 3.68 14.49
N VAL A 121 3.20 4.71 14.60
CA VAL A 121 1.78 4.58 15.00
C VAL A 121 0.90 5.43 14.10
N HIS A 122 -0.27 4.90 13.72
CA HIS A 122 -1.37 5.64 13.10
C HIS A 122 -2.19 6.38 14.15
N GLY A 123 -2.49 7.64 13.86
CA GLY A 123 -3.19 8.52 14.77
C GLY A 123 -2.27 9.14 15.83
N GLU A 124 -2.78 9.26 17.05
CA GLU A 124 -2.05 9.87 18.16
C GLU A 124 -1.08 8.87 18.80
N TYR A 125 0.17 9.30 18.98
CA TYR A 125 1.14 8.52 19.74
C TYR A 125 0.72 8.46 21.22
N PRO A 126 0.86 7.30 21.89
CA PRO A 126 0.60 7.21 23.32
C PRO A 126 1.54 8.16 24.08
N ALA A 127 1.03 8.72 25.18
CA ALA A 127 1.87 9.47 26.12
C ALA A 127 2.94 8.54 26.72
N ASP A 128 4.15 9.08 26.92
CA ASP A 128 5.32 8.39 27.49
C ASP A 128 5.02 7.57 28.76
#